data_AF-V4SEH9-F1
#
_entry.id   AF-V4SEH9-F1
#
_cell.length_a   1.000
_cell.length_b   1.000
_cell.length_c   1.000
_cell.angle_alpha   90.00
_cell.angle_beta   90.00
_cell.angle_gamma   90.00
#
_symmetry.space_group_name_H-M   'P 1'
#
loop_
_entity.id
_entity.type
_entity.pdbx_description
1 polymer ?
#
loop_
_entity_poly.entity_id
_entity_poly.type
_entity_poly.pdbx_seq_one_letter_code
_entity_poly.pdbx_strand_id
1 'polypeptide(L)'
;DPGIENNPYLGFVYTSFQERATFISHGNTARLAKEGGDPVLARICGTIASDDKRHENAFARIVEKLLEVDPTGMAAHLMYDGHDPQLFAHFAIVAQQLGVNTAHHYADILEFLIGQWGLEKLEGLTGEGRRAQEFVCGLAPRIRRLQGLADQQAKKLKLPRVKFSWIFNRKLSL
;
A
#
# COMPACT_ATOMS: atom_id res chain seq x y z
N ASP A 1 -16.61 -3.96 4.79
CA ASP A 1 -16.77 -2.82 3.89
C ASP A 1 -15.53 -1.94 4.09
N PRO A 2 -14.70 -1.68 3.07
CA PRO A 2 -13.50 -0.85 3.22
C PRO A 2 -13.80 0.64 3.46
N GLY A 3 -15.08 1.04 3.59
CA GLY A 3 -15.46 2.42 3.88
C GLY A 3 -15.44 3.31 2.65
N ILE A 4 -15.61 2.74 1.45
CA ILE A 4 -15.36 3.45 0.19
C ILE A 4 -16.57 4.29 -0.29
N GLU A 5 -17.61 4.43 0.55
CA GLU A 5 -18.80 5.30 0.35
C GLU A 5 -19.41 5.32 -1.08
N ASN A 6 -19.30 4.23 -1.85
CA ASN A 6 -19.62 4.21 -3.29
C ASN A 6 -18.94 5.30 -4.14
N ASN A 7 -17.83 5.87 -3.68
CA ASN A 7 -17.09 6.90 -4.39
C ASN A 7 -16.03 6.26 -5.31
N PRO A 8 -16.16 6.38 -6.64
CA PRO A 8 -15.22 5.76 -7.57
C PRO A 8 -13.80 6.32 -7.46
N TYR A 9 -13.64 7.57 -7.00
CA TYR A 9 -12.33 8.22 -6.82
C TYR A 9 -11.51 7.46 -5.77
N LEU A 10 -12.12 7.24 -4.60
CA LEU A 10 -11.53 6.47 -3.50
C LEU A 10 -11.34 5.01 -3.86
N GLY A 11 -12.32 4.43 -4.56
CA GLY A 11 -12.29 3.04 -5.00
C GLY A 11 -11.06 2.73 -5.84
N PHE A 12 -10.81 3.52 -6.89
CA PHE A 12 -9.69 3.26 -7.80
C PHE A 12 -8.32 3.59 -7.19
N VAL A 13 -8.23 4.57 -6.29
CA VAL A 13 -7.02 4.82 -5.51
C VAL A 13 -6.71 3.62 -4.60
N TYR A 14 -7.72 3.15 -3.86
CA TYR A 14 -7.60 2.00 -2.97
C TYR A 14 -7.22 0.73 -3.73
N THR A 15 -7.90 0.40 -4.83
CA THR A 15 -7.59 -0.81 -5.60
C THR A 15 -6.23 -0.75 -6.28
N SER A 16 -5.80 0.42 -6.78
CA SER A 16 -4.44 0.60 -7.29
C SER A 16 -3.38 0.28 -6.23
N PHE A 17 -3.62 0.72 -4.99
CA PHE A 17 -2.75 0.42 -3.86
C PHE A 17 -2.74 -1.07 -3.51
N GLN A 18 -3.91 -1.68 -3.38
CA GLN A 18 -4.05 -3.09 -3.00
C GLN A 18 -3.45 -4.03 -4.05
N GLU A 19 -3.72 -3.82 -5.33
CA GLU A 19 -3.20 -4.66 -6.42
C GLU A 19 -1.66 -4.59 -6.49
N ARG A 20 -1.07 -3.43 -6.21
CA ARG A 20 0.38 -3.33 -6.09
C ARG A 20 0.91 -4.09 -4.87
N ALA A 21 0.21 -4.00 -3.74
CA ALA A 21 0.58 -4.72 -2.52
C ALA A 21 0.54 -6.24 -2.71
N THR A 22 -0.48 -6.77 -3.39
CA THR A 22 -0.62 -8.19 -3.70
C THR A 22 0.40 -8.64 -4.73
N PHE A 23 0.66 -7.85 -5.77
CA PHE A 23 1.74 -8.09 -6.75
C PHE A 23 3.09 -8.31 -6.05
N ILE A 24 3.47 -7.40 -5.14
CA ILE A 24 4.73 -7.50 -4.39
C ILE A 24 4.73 -8.75 -3.49
N SER A 25 3.63 -9.01 -2.79
CA SER A 25 3.51 -10.16 -1.88
C SER A 25 3.64 -11.49 -2.63
N HIS A 26 2.84 -11.69 -3.68
CA HIS A 26 2.89 -12.90 -4.51
C HIS A 26 4.22 -13.06 -5.23
N GLY A 27 4.83 -11.97 -5.71
CA GLY A 27 6.16 -11.97 -6.31
C GLY A 27 7.25 -12.43 -5.32
N ASN A 28 7.20 -11.95 -4.08
CA ASN A 28 8.11 -12.37 -3.01
C ASN A 28 7.90 -13.84 -2.64
N THR A 29 6.66 -14.30 -2.49
CA THR A 29 6.34 -15.70 -2.23
C THR A 29 6.82 -16.61 -3.37
N ALA A 30 6.68 -16.18 -4.63
CA ALA A 30 7.18 -16.93 -5.78
C ALA A 30 8.70 -17.12 -5.72
N ARG A 31 9.44 -16.06 -5.35
CA ARG A 31 10.90 -16.13 -5.18
C ARG A 31 11.28 -17.09 -4.05
N LEU A 32 10.64 -16.99 -2.89
CA LEU A 32 10.88 -17.87 -1.75
C LEU A 32 10.56 -19.34 -2.07
N ALA A 33 9.48 -19.61 -2.79
CA ALA A 33 9.13 -20.96 -3.23
C ALA A 33 10.22 -21.55 -4.16
N LYS A 34 10.72 -20.74 -5.09
CA LYS A 34 11.81 -21.15 -5.99
C LYS A 34 13.11 -21.44 -5.22
N GLU A 35 13.49 -20.56 -4.29
CA GLU A 35 14.65 -20.75 -3.41
C GLU A 35 14.50 -21.98 -2.52
N GLY A 36 13.28 -22.29 -2.09
CA GLY A 36 12.92 -23.50 -1.34
C GLY A 36 12.84 -24.79 -2.18
N GLY A 37 13.11 -24.73 -3.49
CA GLY A 37 13.11 -25.89 -4.38
C GLY A 37 11.73 -26.33 -4.87
N ASP A 38 10.69 -25.49 -4.75
CA ASP A 38 9.35 -25.77 -5.26
C ASP A 38 9.03 -24.90 -6.51
N PRO A 39 9.35 -25.40 -7.72
CA PRO A 39 9.12 -24.66 -8.95
C PRO A 39 7.63 -24.54 -9.32
N VAL A 40 6.77 -25.43 -8.82
CA VAL A 40 5.33 -25.41 -9.13
C VAL A 40 4.65 -24.30 -8.33
N LEU A 41 4.92 -24.23 -7.03
CA LEU A 41 4.42 -23.14 -6.20
C LEU A 41 4.94 -21.78 -6.67
N ALA A 42 6.22 -21.71 -7.05
CA ALA A 42 6.80 -20.49 -7.63
C ALA A 42 6.03 -20.03 -8.88
N ARG A 43 5.66 -20.96 -9.77
CA ARG A 43 4.87 -20.67 -10.97
C ARG A 43 3.46 -20.18 -10.64
N ILE A 44 2.79 -20.81 -9.67
CA ILE A 44 1.45 -20.40 -9.23
C ILE A 44 1.48 -18.96 -8.71
N CYS A 45 2.34 -18.67 -7.73
CA CYS A 45 2.46 -17.33 -7.16
C CYS A 45 2.88 -16.29 -8.21
N GLY A 46 3.81 -16.64 -9.11
CA GLY A 46 4.24 -15.73 -10.18
C GLY A 46 3.15 -15.43 -11.21
N THR A 47 2.26 -16.40 -11.50
CA THR A 47 1.12 -16.19 -12.40
C THR A 47 0.12 -15.23 -11.78
N ILE A 48 -0.22 -15.41 -10.49
CA ILE A 48 -1.11 -14.50 -9.76
C ILE A 48 -0.51 -13.10 -9.70
N ALA A 49 0.78 -12.97 -9.38
CA ALA A 49 1.46 -11.68 -9.38
C ALA A 49 1.38 -10.97 -10.76
N SER A 50 1.48 -11.73 -11.85
CA SER A 50 1.33 -11.16 -13.20
C SER A 50 -0.07 -10.61 -13.45
N ASP A 51 -1.09 -11.18 -12.83
CA ASP A 51 -2.47 -10.74 -12.96
C ASP A 51 -2.71 -9.49 -12.12
N ASP A 52 -2.24 -9.50 -10.87
CA ASP A 52 -2.24 -8.34 -9.96
C ASP A 52 -1.57 -7.13 -10.64
N LYS A 53 -0.44 -7.35 -11.34
CA LYS A 53 0.24 -6.26 -12.06
C LYS A 53 -0.59 -5.68 -13.20
N ARG A 54 -1.38 -6.51 -13.89
CA ARG A 54 -2.28 -6.03 -14.95
C ARG A 54 -3.43 -5.23 -14.36
N HIS A 55 -3.97 -5.65 -13.21
CA HIS A 55 -5.01 -4.92 -12.50
C HIS A 55 -4.50 -3.58 -11.96
N GLU A 56 -3.33 -3.56 -11.30
CA GLU A 56 -2.67 -2.33 -10.85
C GLU A 56 -2.55 -1.32 -12.00
N ASN A 57 -2.02 -1.75 -13.15
CA ASN A 57 -1.86 -0.87 -14.31
C ASN A 57 -3.21 -0.35 -14.84
N ALA A 58 -4.25 -1.16 -14.83
CA ALA A 58 -5.58 -0.75 -15.27
C ALA A 58 -6.18 0.32 -14.34
N PHE A 59 -6.14 0.08 -13.02
CA PHE A 59 -6.68 1.02 -12.04
C PHE A 59 -5.86 2.31 -11.94
N ALA A 60 -4.53 2.22 -12.02
CA ALA A 60 -3.66 3.40 -12.03
C ALA A 60 -3.97 4.33 -13.20
N ARG A 61 -4.24 3.79 -14.40
CA ARG A 61 -4.65 4.57 -15.58
C ARG A 61 -6.00 5.24 -15.43
N ILE A 62 -6.93 4.62 -14.71
CA ILE A 62 -8.22 5.26 -14.39
C ILE A 62 -7.98 6.48 -13.51
N VAL A 63 -7.14 6.36 -12.48
CA VAL A 63 -6.78 7.47 -11.60
C VAL A 63 -6.05 8.58 -12.36
N GLU A 64 -5.10 8.25 -13.25
CA GLU A 64 -4.44 9.21 -14.14
C GLU A 64 -5.49 10.01 -14.94
N LYS A 65 -6.48 9.31 -15.52
CA LYS A 65 -7.51 9.98 -16.30
C LYS A 65 -8.42 10.86 -15.45
N LEU A 66 -8.74 10.44 -14.23
CA LEU A 66 -9.51 11.25 -13.30
C LEU A 66 -8.74 12.52 -12.87
N LEU A 67 -7.42 12.44 -12.70
CA LEU A 67 -6.56 13.60 -12.40
C LEU A 67 -6.50 14.59 -13.56
N GLU A 68 -6.58 14.14 -14.81
CA GLU A 68 -6.66 15.04 -15.96
C GLU A 68 -7.99 15.80 -16.03
N VAL A 69 -9.10 15.14 -15.66
CA VAL A 69 -10.46 15.68 -15.82
C VAL A 69 -10.90 16.49 -14.59
N ASP A 70 -10.51 16.04 -13.40
CA ASP A 70 -10.89 16.63 -12.11
C ASP A 70 -9.72 16.57 -11.11
N PRO A 71 -8.64 17.36 -11.34
CA PRO A 71 -7.45 17.34 -10.51
C PRO A 71 -7.72 17.77 -9.07
N THR A 72 -8.66 18.69 -8.86
CA THR A 72 -8.97 19.19 -7.52
C THR A 72 -9.80 18.18 -6.71
N GLY A 73 -10.87 17.62 -7.30
CA GLY A 73 -11.71 16.63 -6.63
C GLY A 73 -10.93 15.34 -6.33
N MET A 74 -10.09 14.88 -7.26
CA MET A 74 -9.19 13.75 -7.01
C MET A 74 -8.21 14.01 -5.89
N ALA A 75 -7.54 15.17 -5.87
CA ALA A 75 -6.56 15.49 -4.83
C ALA A 75 -7.20 15.50 -3.43
N ALA A 76 -8.41 16.04 -3.29
CA ALA A 76 -9.12 16.07 -2.00
C ALA A 76 -9.48 14.66 -1.49
N HIS A 77 -9.89 13.76 -2.39
CA HIS A 77 -10.26 12.39 -2.03
C HIS A 77 -9.06 11.47 -1.74
N LEU A 78 -7.83 11.84 -2.12
CA LEU A 78 -6.63 11.10 -1.67
C LEU A 78 -6.44 11.14 -0.14
N MET A 79 -7.18 12.01 0.58
CA MET A 79 -7.04 12.23 2.02
C MET A 79 -8.27 11.91 2.86
N TYR A 80 -9.44 11.69 2.26
CA TYR A 80 -10.69 11.67 3.01
C TYR A 80 -11.72 10.76 2.35
N ASP A 81 -12.14 9.71 3.06
CA ASP A 81 -13.20 8.82 2.59
C ASP A 81 -14.61 9.41 2.69
N GLY A 82 -14.78 10.49 3.45
CA GLY A 82 -16.09 11.06 3.79
C GLY A 82 -16.47 10.92 5.28
N HIS A 83 -15.72 10.11 6.03
CA HIS A 83 -15.97 9.83 7.44
C HIS A 83 -14.73 9.95 8.34
N ASP A 84 -13.56 9.53 7.86
CA ASP A 84 -12.31 9.48 8.61
C ASP A 84 -11.25 10.41 7.98
N PRO A 85 -11.01 11.60 8.56
CA PRO A 85 -9.98 12.53 8.10
C PRO A 85 -8.55 12.02 8.34
N GLN A 86 -8.38 10.85 8.97
CA GLN A 86 -7.10 10.21 9.23
C GLN A 86 -7.03 8.79 8.66
N LEU A 87 -7.90 8.44 7.71
CA LEU A 87 -8.00 7.10 7.13
C LEU A 87 -6.64 6.53 6.72
N PHE A 88 -5.81 7.36 6.08
CA PHE A 88 -4.50 6.94 5.62
C PHE A 88 -3.52 6.64 6.78
N ALA A 89 -3.63 7.36 7.89
CA ALA A 89 -2.86 7.10 9.10
C ALA A 89 -3.34 5.84 9.81
N HIS A 90 -4.65 5.61 9.88
CA HIS A 90 -5.21 4.37 10.44
C HIS A 90 -4.87 3.14 9.60
N PHE A 91 -4.94 3.25 8.27
CA PHE A 91 -4.49 2.19 7.36
C PHE A 91 -3.00 1.87 7.58
N ALA A 92 -2.14 2.88 7.69
CA ALA A 92 -0.71 2.69 7.95
C ALA A 92 -0.45 1.99 9.30
N ILE A 93 -1.23 2.28 10.34
CA ILE A 93 -1.15 1.60 11.65
C ILE A 93 -1.56 0.12 11.54
N VAL A 94 -2.64 -0.19 10.82
CA VAL A 94 -3.11 -1.57 10.62
C VAL A 94 -2.09 -2.38 9.81
N ALA A 95 -1.54 -1.79 8.74
CA ALA A 95 -0.48 -2.41 7.94
C ALA A 95 0.79 -2.67 8.77
N GLN A 96 1.15 -1.74 9.67
CA GLN A 96 2.28 -1.88 10.60
C GLN A 96 2.08 -3.01 11.62
N GLN A 97 0.87 -3.15 12.19
CA GLN A 97 0.58 -4.16 13.21
C GLN A 97 0.53 -5.59 12.66
N LEU A 98 0.13 -5.76 11.40
CA LEU A 98 -0.04 -7.09 10.83
C LEU A 98 1.27 -7.72 10.33
N GLY A 99 2.33 -6.94 10.11
CA GLY A 99 3.64 -7.47 9.66
C GLY A 99 3.62 -8.20 8.31
N VAL A 100 2.47 -8.22 7.62
CA VAL A 100 2.25 -8.91 6.34
C VAL A 100 2.78 -8.08 5.15
N ASN A 101 2.90 -6.77 5.33
CA ASN A 101 3.66 -5.86 4.47
C ASN A 101 4.36 -4.87 5.39
N THR A 102 5.69 -4.80 5.34
CA THR A 102 6.43 -3.86 6.21
C THR A 102 5.98 -2.43 5.90
N ALA A 103 5.98 -1.53 6.88
CA ALA A 103 5.66 -0.12 6.61
C ALA A 103 6.60 0.52 5.56
N HIS A 104 7.75 -0.10 5.32
CA HIS A 104 8.63 0.19 4.18
C HIS A 104 7.95 -0.10 2.84
N HIS A 105 7.37 -1.29 2.64
CA HIS A 105 6.61 -1.61 1.44
C HIS A 105 5.44 -0.66 1.23
N TYR A 106 4.78 -0.25 2.32
CA TYR A 106 3.70 0.73 2.24
C TYR A 106 4.20 2.09 1.71
N ALA A 107 5.32 2.59 2.24
CA ALA A 107 5.97 3.81 1.74
C ALA A 107 6.44 3.66 0.29
N ASP A 108 6.99 2.50 -0.10
CA ASP A 108 7.44 2.22 -1.46
C ASP A 108 6.28 2.24 -2.47
N ILE A 109 5.13 1.65 -2.11
CA ILE A 109 3.91 1.66 -2.93
C ILE A 109 3.40 3.09 -3.08
N LEU A 110 3.39 3.86 -1.99
CA LEU A 110 2.94 5.24 -1.99
C LEU A 110 3.82 6.13 -2.89
N GLU A 111 5.14 6.07 -2.73
CA GLU A 111 6.10 6.78 -3.60
C GLU A 111 5.92 6.40 -5.06
N PHE A 112 5.73 5.11 -5.35
CA PHE A 112 5.48 4.66 -6.71
C PHE A 112 4.22 5.30 -7.29
N LEU A 113 3.08 5.23 -6.59
CA LEU A 113 1.81 5.76 -7.10
C LEU A 113 1.82 7.28 -7.21
N ILE A 114 2.43 8.00 -6.26
CA ILE A 114 2.68 9.45 -6.34
C ILE A 114 3.45 9.79 -7.62
N GLY A 115 4.50 9.03 -7.90
CA GLY A 115 5.32 9.20 -9.10
C GLY A 115 4.56 8.85 -10.40
N GLN A 116 3.81 7.76 -10.42
CA GLN A 116 2.99 7.36 -11.58
C GLN A 116 1.96 8.43 -11.93
N TRP A 117 1.25 8.94 -10.93
CA TRP A 117 0.20 9.94 -11.10
C TRP A 117 0.74 11.36 -11.24
N GLY A 118 2.06 11.55 -11.15
CA GLY A 118 2.70 12.85 -11.27
C GLY A 118 2.20 13.88 -10.24
N LEU A 119 1.79 13.43 -9.05
CA LEU A 119 1.05 14.28 -8.10
C LEU A 119 1.84 15.53 -7.71
N GLU A 120 3.16 15.44 -7.56
CA GLU A 120 4.03 16.59 -7.23
C GLU A 120 4.02 17.70 -8.30
N LYS A 121 3.66 17.36 -9.53
CA LYS A 121 3.70 18.27 -10.68
C LYS A 121 2.32 18.84 -11.01
N LEU A 122 1.28 18.52 -10.23
CA LEU A 122 -0.05 19.06 -10.44
C LEU A 122 -0.07 20.55 -10.11
N GLU A 123 -0.54 21.36 -11.05
CA GLU A 123 -0.69 22.80 -10.93
C GLU A 123 -2.17 23.20 -11.05
N GLY A 124 -2.50 24.46 -10.74
CA GLY A 124 -3.88 24.96 -10.85
C GLY A 124 -4.87 24.42 -9.80
N LEU A 125 -4.37 23.75 -8.76
CA LEU A 125 -5.20 23.23 -7.66
C LEU A 125 -5.78 24.35 -6.80
N THR A 126 -6.97 24.11 -6.24
CA THR A 126 -7.52 24.96 -5.18
C THR A 126 -6.66 24.91 -3.91
N GLY A 127 -6.89 25.82 -2.96
CA GLY A 127 -6.15 25.82 -1.69
C GLY A 127 -6.29 24.52 -0.90
N GLU A 128 -7.42 23.83 -1.01
CA GLU A 128 -7.63 22.50 -0.43
C GLU A 128 -6.87 21.41 -1.19
N GLY A 129 -6.97 21.39 -2.52
CA GLY A 129 -6.23 20.44 -3.35
C GLY A 129 -4.71 20.55 -3.17
N ARG A 130 -4.17 21.77 -3.01
CA ARG A 130 -2.74 21.97 -2.72
C ARG A 130 -2.33 21.41 -1.36
N ARG A 131 -3.12 21.63 -0.30
CA ARG A 131 -2.84 21.02 1.01
C ARG A 131 -2.87 19.50 0.92
N ALA A 132 -3.78 18.95 0.12
CA ALA A 132 -3.89 17.52 -0.05
C ALA A 132 -2.69 16.92 -0.80
N GLN A 133 -2.29 17.57 -1.89
CA GLN A 133 -1.08 17.26 -2.63
C GLN A 133 0.17 17.27 -1.72
N GLU A 134 0.38 18.36 -0.98
CA GLU A 134 1.53 18.51 -0.06
C GLU A 134 1.54 17.41 1.01
N PHE A 135 0.39 17.10 1.59
CA PHE A 135 0.26 16.05 2.59
C PHE A 135 0.62 14.67 2.02
N VAL A 136 0.01 14.29 0.89
CA VAL A 136 0.21 12.97 0.27
C VAL A 136 1.66 12.80 -0.18
N CYS A 137 2.24 13.81 -0.85
CA CYS A 137 3.62 13.77 -1.32
C CYS A 137 4.64 13.71 -0.16
N GLY A 138 4.32 14.35 0.98
CA GLY A 138 5.16 14.31 2.18
C GLY A 138 5.05 13.03 3.02
N LEU A 139 4.12 12.14 2.71
CA LEU A 139 3.73 11.07 3.63
C LEU A 139 4.69 9.88 3.63
N ALA A 140 5.22 9.48 2.47
CA ALA A 140 6.15 8.37 2.40
C ALA A 140 7.47 8.63 3.16
N PRO A 141 8.13 9.80 3.02
CA PRO A 141 9.28 10.16 3.86
C PRO A 141 8.96 10.14 5.37
N ARG A 142 7.75 10.60 5.74
CA ARG A 142 7.29 10.60 7.14
C ARG A 142 7.13 9.18 7.68
N ILE A 143 6.52 8.28 6.90
CA ILE A 143 6.34 6.87 7.26
C ILE A 143 7.71 6.19 7.46
N ARG A 144 8.65 6.39 6.53
CA ARG A 144 10.01 5.82 6.63
C ARG A 144 10.73 6.30 7.90
N ARG A 145 10.63 7.58 8.24
CA ARG A 145 11.23 8.14 9.46
C ARG A 145 10.64 7.49 10.73
N LEU A 146 9.32 7.39 10.80
CA LEU A 146 8.64 6.76 11.94
C LEU A 146 8.99 5.27 12.06
N GLN A 147 9.05 4.56 10.93
CA GLN A 147 9.41 3.15 10.91
C GLN A 147 10.87 2.92 11.33
N GLY A 148 11.80 3.78 10.91
CA GLY A 148 13.19 3.69 11.36
C GLY A 148 13.35 3.79 12.88
N LEU A 149 12.50 4.59 13.55
CA LEU A 149 12.46 4.68 15.01
C LEU A 149 11.86 3.41 15.65
N ALA A 150 10.78 2.89 15.06
CA ALA A 150 10.13 1.66 15.52
C ALA A 150 11.05 0.43 15.39
N ASP A 151 11.78 0.31 14.28
CA ASP A 151 12.73 -0.79 14.05
C ASP A 151 13.88 -0.78 15.05
N GLN A 152 14.38 0.41 15.43
CA GLN A 152 15.41 0.56 16.45
C GLN A 152 14.92 0.12 17.84
N GLN A 153 13.63 0.30 18.14
CA GLN A 153 13.02 -0.18 19.37
C GLN A 153 12.76 -1.70 19.31
N ALA A 154 12.29 -2.22 18.17
CA ALA A 154 12.01 -3.63 17.96
C ALA A 154 13.28 -4.50 18.05
N LYS A 155 14.42 -4.03 17.53
CA LYS A 155 15.71 -4.73 17.63
C LYS A 155 16.19 -4.99 19.07
N LYS A 156 15.63 -4.28 20.06
CA LYS A 156 15.97 -4.43 21.49
C LYS A 156 15.05 -5.43 22.21
N LEU A 157 13.97 -5.88 21.59
CA LEU A 157 13.00 -6.80 22.15
C LEU A 157 13.25 -8.21 21.63
N LYS A 158 13.33 -9.20 22.53
CA LYS A 158 13.28 -10.61 22.12
C LYS A 158 11.89 -10.89 21.57
N LEU A 159 11.83 -11.29 20.31
CA LEU A 159 10.56 -11.56 19.67
C LEU A 159 9.89 -12.82 20.29
N PRO A 160 8.59 -12.74 20.62
CA PRO A 160 7.88 -13.85 21.25
C PRO A 160 7.68 -15.00 20.25
N ARG A 161 7.69 -16.24 20.75
CA ARG A 161 7.31 -17.40 19.96
C ARG A 161 5.81 -17.64 20.06
N VAL A 162 5.10 -17.53 18.94
CA VAL A 162 3.64 -17.66 18.87
C VAL A 162 3.23 -18.95 18.18
N LYS A 163 2.15 -19.58 18.64
CA LYS A 163 1.58 -20.79 18.04
C LYS A 163 0.61 -20.40 16.92
N PHE A 164 0.72 -21.07 15.78
CA PHE A 164 -0.19 -20.87 14.65
C PHE A 164 -1.00 -22.14 14.39
N SER A 165 -2.33 -22.06 14.44
CA SER A 165 -3.23 -23.21 14.30
C SER A 165 -3.14 -23.87 12.92
N TRP A 166 -2.92 -23.07 11.87
CA TRP A 166 -2.81 -23.53 10.47
C TRP A 166 -1.59 -24.39 10.19
N ILE A 167 -0.60 -24.38 11.09
CA ILE A 167 0.57 -25.27 11.06
C ILE A 167 0.57 -26.21 12.27
N PHE A 168 -0.62 -26.68 12.67
CA PHE A 168 -0.79 -27.65 13.76
C PHE A 168 -0.25 -27.13 15.10
N ASN A 169 -0.49 -25.85 15.41
CA ASN A 169 -0.03 -25.17 16.63
C ASN A 169 1.50 -25.17 16.84
N ARG A 170 2.29 -25.33 15.76
CA ARG A 170 3.74 -25.14 15.79
C ARG A 170 4.09 -23.69 16.14
N LYS A 171 5.23 -23.51 16.83
CA LYS A 171 5.71 -22.22 17.30
C LYS A 171 6.69 -21.59 16.32
N LEU A 172 6.35 -20.41 15.79
CA LEU A 172 7.25 -19.56 15.01
C LEU A 172 7.68 -18.35 15.85
N SER A 173 8.87 -17.84 15.57
CA SER A 173 9.30 -16.54 16.09
C SER A 173 8.64 -15.47 15.24
N LEU A 174 7.97 -14.51 15.90
CA LEU A 174 7.62 -13.24 15.25
C LEU A 174 8.86 -12.36 15.10
#